data_AF-A0A2R7T1L3-F1
#
_entry.id   AF-A0A2R7T1L3-F1
#
_cell.length_a   1.000
_cell.length_b   1.000
_cell.length_c   1.000
_cell.angle_alpha   90.00
_cell.angle_beta   90.00
_cell.angle_gamma   90.00
#
_symmetry.space_group_name_H-M   'P 1'
#
loop_
_entity.id
_entity.type
_entity.pdbx_description
1 polymer ?
#
loop_
_entity_poly.entity_id
_entity_poly.type
_entity_poly.pdbx_seq_one_letter_code
_entity_poly.pdbx_strand_id
1 'polypeptide(L)'
;MLSAQFACALVQPLPDVEPSGRLKLPTPSPSLTMTHDDDNRRWLHGELVSKQSKIEDLDRQVEALAVAAQDLELREQRLQLSLEASSHPRTLYNERKPADIAIELGQVRAGIDELARFQRDVARTLSLTKDQQRSLQRDLDRLG
;
A
#
# COMPACT_ATOMS: atom_id res chain seq x y z
N MET A 1 13.01 35.80 -31.84
CA MET A 1 13.78 35.27 -32.98
C MET A 1 12.90 34.28 -33.73
N LEU A 2 12.60 34.60 -35.00
CA LEU A 2 12.19 33.65 -36.05
C LEU A 2 13.26 32.52 -36.14
N SER A 3 13.06 31.28 -36.58
CA SER A 3 12.22 30.61 -37.60
C SER A 3 12.44 29.10 -37.39
N ALA A 4 11.56 28.16 -37.77
CA ALA A 4 11.42 27.59 -39.11
C ALA A 4 10.16 26.68 -39.08
N GLN A 5 9.14 26.92 -39.91
CA GLN A 5 9.00 26.35 -41.25
C GLN A 5 9.28 24.84 -41.30
N PHE A 6 8.22 24.03 -41.27
CA PHE A 6 8.08 22.92 -42.20
C PHE A 6 6.65 22.89 -42.73
N ALA A 7 6.55 23.21 -44.02
CA ALA A 7 5.38 22.96 -44.84
C ALA A 7 5.33 21.47 -45.16
N CYS A 8 4.20 20.83 -44.92
CA CYS A 8 3.78 19.63 -45.65
C CYS A 8 2.29 19.77 -45.94
N ALA A 9 2.00 20.31 -47.12
CA ALA A 9 0.70 20.23 -47.75
C ALA A 9 0.40 18.76 -48.06
N LEU A 10 -0.48 18.14 -47.28
CA LEU A 10 -1.10 16.88 -47.66
C LEU A 10 -2.39 17.18 -48.40
N VAL A 11 -2.25 17.07 -49.72
CA VAL A 11 -3.27 16.84 -50.76
C VAL A 11 -4.59 16.33 -50.17
N GLN A 12 -5.62 17.16 -50.21
CA GLN A 12 -7.00 16.68 -50.06
C GLN A 12 -7.33 15.84 -51.30
N PRO A 13 -7.80 14.59 -51.17
CA PRO A 13 -8.37 13.88 -52.31
C PRO A 13 -9.67 14.59 -52.71
N LEU A 14 -9.81 14.89 -54.00
CA LEU A 14 -11.06 15.37 -54.59
C LEU A 14 -12.21 14.41 -54.24
N PRO A 15 -13.42 14.90 -53.94
CA PRO A 15 -14.56 14.01 -53.77
C PRO A 15 -14.93 13.37 -55.11
N ASP A 16 -15.00 12.04 -55.14
CA ASP A 16 -15.64 11.28 -56.21
C ASP A 16 -17.11 11.70 -56.30
N VAL A 17 -17.48 12.31 -57.44
CA VAL A 17 -18.83 12.71 -57.77
C VAL A 17 -19.52 11.54 -58.47
N GLU A 18 -20.39 10.83 -57.76
CA GLU A 18 -21.37 9.93 -58.37
C GLU A 18 -22.53 10.73 -59.00
N PRO A 19 -23.08 10.31 -60.16
CA PRO A 19 -24.06 11.06 -60.94
C PRO A 19 -25.48 10.84 -60.42
N SER A 20 -25.70 11.02 -59.12
CA SER A 20 -27.03 10.98 -58.50
C SER A 20 -26.96 11.80 -57.22
N GLY A 21 -27.47 13.03 -57.29
CA GLY A 21 -27.40 14.09 -56.26
C GLY A 21 -28.05 13.74 -54.92
N ARG A 22 -27.51 12.75 -54.21
CA ARG A 22 -27.85 12.40 -52.85
C ARG A 22 -26.58 12.51 -52.00
N LEU A 23 -26.49 13.59 -51.23
CA LEU A 23 -25.45 13.77 -50.23
C LEU A 23 -25.47 12.56 -49.29
N LYS A 24 -24.39 11.77 -49.28
CA LYS A 24 -24.18 10.71 -48.29
C LYS A 24 -23.83 11.42 -46.98
N LEU A 25 -24.84 11.60 -46.11
CA LEU A 25 -24.62 12.06 -44.75
C LEU A 25 -23.54 11.19 -44.10
N PRO A 26 -22.51 11.77 -43.45
CA PRO A 26 -21.60 10.97 -42.64
C PRO A 26 -22.45 10.33 -41.55
N THR A 27 -22.48 9.00 -41.52
CA THR A 27 -23.07 8.24 -40.41
C THR A 27 -22.42 8.73 -39.13
N PRO A 28 -23.18 9.27 -38.15
CA PRO A 28 -22.60 9.64 -36.88
C PRO A 28 -22.04 8.37 -36.25
N SER A 29 -20.72 8.37 -35.99
CA SER A 29 -20.12 7.39 -35.10
C SER A 29 -20.90 7.42 -33.78
N PRO A 30 -21.32 6.27 -33.22
CA PRO A 30 -21.99 6.27 -31.93
C PRO A 30 -21.04 6.88 -30.90
N SER A 31 -21.36 8.07 -30.42
CA SER A 31 -20.75 8.63 -29.22
C SER A 31 -21.15 7.73 -28.06
N LEU A 32 -20.19 6.94 -27.58
CA LEU A 32 -20.26 6.25 -26.29
C LEU A 32 -20.59 7.29 -25.23
N THR A 33 -21.86 7.42 -24.89
CA THR A 33 -22.32 8.25 -23.80
C THR A 33 -22.01 7.47 -22.53
N MET A 34 -20.91 7.83 -21.86
CA MET A 34 -20.62 7.30 -20.52
C MET A 34 -21.82 7.61 -19.63
N THR A 35 -22.40 6.56 -19.05
CA THR A 35 -23.51 6.70 -18.12
C THR A 35 -22.97 7.08 -16.74
N HIS A 36 -23.82 7.70 -15.92
CA HIS A 36 -23.48 7.96 -14.52
C HIS A 36 -23.05 6.69 -13.77
N ASP A 37 -23.60 5.54 -14.14
CA ASP A 37 -23.24 4.23 -13.59
C ASP A 37 -21.85 3.75 -14.04
N ASP A 38 -21.37 4.17 -15.22
CA ASP A 38 -20.00 3.87 -15.66
C ASP A 38 -18.96 4.71 -14.90
N ASP A 39 -19.27 5.99 -14.64
CA ASP A 39 -18.42 6.87 -13.83
C ASP A 39 -18.35 6.35 -12.38
N ASN A 40 -19.48 5.91 -11.83
CA ASN A 40 -19.56 5.38 -10.48
C ASN A 40 -18.79 4.04 -10.35
N ARG A 41 -18.91 3.15 -11.34
CA ARG A 41 -18.11 1.91 -11.41
C ARG A 41 -16.62 2.19 -11.49
N ARG A 42 -16.21 3.14 -12.32
CA ARG A 42 -14.80 3.53 -12.45
C ARG A 42 -14.25 4.12 -11.16
N TRP A 43 -15.03 4.94 -10.45
CA TRP A 43 -14.65 5.47 -9.14
C TRP A 43 -14.49 4.36 -8.10
N LEU A 44 -15.47 3.46 -7.98
CA LEU A 44 -15.42 2.32 -7.04
C LEU A 44 -14.22 1.41 -7.31
N HIS A 45 -13.91 1.13 -8.58
CA HIS A 45 -12.70 0.40 -8.95
C HIS A 45 -11.41 1.11 -8.49
N GLY A 46 -11.33 2.44 -8.69
CA GLY A 46 -10.20 3.23 -8.23
C GLY A 46 -10.01 3.15 -6.72
N GLU A 47 -11.10 3.28 -5.96
CA GLU A 47 -11.06 3.19 -4.50
C GLU A 47 -10.70 1.77 -4.04
N LEU A 48 -11.22 0.72 -4.68
CA LEU A 48 -10.86 -0.67 -4.39
C LEU A 48 -9.37 -0.93 -4.58
N VAL A 49 -8.79 -0.45 -5.68
CA VAL A 49 -7.35 -0.56 -5.95
C VAL A 49 -6.55 0.18 -4.87
N SER A 50 -7.00 1.38 -4.47
CA SER A 50 -6.36 2.14 -3.40
C SER A 50 -6.40 1.39 -2.05
N LYS A 51 -7.54 0.82 -1.67
CA LYS A 51 -7.67 0.02 -0.44
C LYS A 51 -6.84 -1.25 -0.50
N GLN A 52 -6.79 -1.92 -1.64
CA GLN A 52 -5.97 -3.11 -1.84
C GLN A 52 -4.48 -2.78 -1.64
N SER A 53 -3.98 -1.71 -2.26
CA SER A 53 -2.60 -1.24 -2.05
C SER A 53 -2.34 -0.92 -0.58
N LYS A 54 -3.29 -0.28 0.12
CA LYS A 54 -3.14 0.03 1.54
C LYS A 54 -3.10 -1.23 2.42
N ILE A 55 -3.87 -2.25 2.09
CA ILE A 55 -3.87 -3.54 2.78
C ILE A 55 -2.51 -4.22 2.63
N GLU A 56 -1.96 -4.25 1.41
CA GLU A 56 -0.63 -4.82 1.16
C GLU A 56 0.46 -4.10 1.97
N ASP A 57 0.41 -2.77 2.05
CA ASP A 57 1.34 -2.00 2.87
C ASP A 57 1.21 -2.32 4.37
N LEU A 58 -0.02 -2.49 4.86
CA LEU A 58 -0.28 -2.86 6.25
C LEU A 58 0.16 -4.29 6.55
N ASP A 59 -0.06 -5.23 5.64
CA ASP A 59 0.41 -6.62 5.78
C ASP A 59 1.95 -6.67 5.83
N ARG A 60 2.66 -5.90 4.98
CA ARG A 60 4.13 -5.75 5.08
C ARG A 60 4.58 -5.16 6.42
N GLN A 61 3.82 -4.20 6.97
CA GLN A 61 4.12 -3.67 8.30
C GLN A 61 3.94 -4.73 9.38
N VAL A 62 2.89 -5.55 9.32
CA VAL A 62 2.69 -6.66 10.26
C VAL A 62 3.88 -7.63 10.24
N GLU A 63 4.36 -8.00 9.05
CA GLU A 63 5.53 -8.86 8.90
C GLU A 63 6.80 -8.23 9.50
N ALA A 64 7.07 -6.95 9.20
CA ALA A 64 8.21 -6.24 9.75
C ALA A 64 8.16 -6.15 11.28
N LEU A 65 6.97 -5.93 11.85
CA LEU A 65 6.78 -5.88 13.30
C LEU A 65 6.93 -7.26 13.96
N ALA A 66 6.58 -8.34 13.26
CA ALA A 66 6.81 -9.69 13.76
C ALA A 66 8.31 -10.00 13.86
N VAL A 67 9.08 -9.60 12.85
CA VAL A 67 10.56 -9.74 12.87
C VAL A 67 11.17 -8.90 13.99
N ALA A 68 10.74 -7.65 14.15
CA ALA A 68 11.22 -6.78 15.23
C ALA A 68 10.90 -7.36 16.62
N ALA A 69 9.73 -8.00 16.80
CA ALA A 69 9.35 -8.62 18.06
C ALA A 69 10.27 -9.80 18.40
N GLN A 70 10.59 -10.65 17.42
CA GLN A 70 11.50 -11.78 17.60
C GLN A 70 12.92 -11.31 17.99
N ASP A 71 13.41 -10.23 17.38
CA ASP A 71 14.73 -9.68 17.70
C ASP A 71 14.79 -9.14 19.14
N LEU A 72 13.76 -8.40 19.57
CA LEU A 72 13.66 -7.89 20.94
C LEU A 72 13.54 -9.03 21.97
N GLU A 73 12.75 -10.07 21.69
CA GLU A 73 12.62 -11.23 22.56
C GLU A 73 13.94 -11.98 22.71
N LEU A 74 14.66 -12.20 21.60
CA LEU A 74 15.99 -12.83 21.64
C LEU A 74 17.00 -11.97 22.43
N ARG A 75 16.95 -10.65 22.27
CA ARG A 75 17.79 -9.72 23.04
C ARG A 75 17.46 -9.76 24.53
N GLU A 76 16.17 -9.83 24.89
CA GLU A 76 15.72 -9.97 26.27
C GLU A 76 16.30 -11.25 26.90
N GLN A 77 16.15 -12.39 26.23
CA GLN A 77 16.66 -13.68 26.70
C GLN A 77 18.19 -13.66 26.90
N ARG A 78 18.93 -13.05 25.97
CA ARG A 78 20.39 -12.89 26.10
C ARG A 78 20.78 -12.03 27.30
N LEU A 79 20.06 -10.95 27.55
CA LEU A 79 20.30 -10.08 28.70
C LEU A 79 19.96 -10.80 30.02
N GLN A 80 18.87 -11.57 30.06
CA GLN A 80 18.52 -12.40 31.22
C GLN A 80 19.63 -13.41 31.54
N LEU A 81 20.09 -14.18 30.55
CA LEU A 81 21.21 -15.13 30.71
C LEU A 81 22.50 -14.43 31.16
N SER A 82 22.79 -13.23 30.64
CA SER A 82 23.95 -12.45 31.05
C SER A 82 23.86 -12.01 32.51
N LEU A 83 22.66 -11.65 32.96
CA LEU A 83 22.39 -11.27 34.35
C LEU A 83 22.53 -12.48 35.29
N GLU A 84 21.98 -13.63 34.91
CA GLU A 84 22.12 -14.90 35.65
C GLU A 84 23.58 -15.36 35.73
N ALA A 85 24.34 -15.22 34.65
CA ALA A 85 25.77 -15.51 34.66
C ALA A 85 26.49 -14.60 35.67
N SER A 86 26.14 -13.31 35.72
CA SER A 86 26.80 -12.33 36.60
C SER A 86 26.61 -12.57 38.10
N SER A 87 25.60 -13.36 38.51
CA SER A 87 25.42 -13.75 39.92
C SER A 87 26.30 -14.92 40.36
N HIS A 88 27.03 -15.55 39.42
CA HIS A 88 27.87 -16.71 39.72
C HIS A 88 29.32 -16.29 40.05
N PRO A 89 29.87 -16.67 41.22
CA PRO A 89 31.19 -16.21 41.68
C PRO A 89 32.39 -16.71 40.85
N ARG A 90 32.17 -17.53 39.82
CA ARG A 90 33.21 -18.08 38.93
C ARG A 90 33.19 -17.51 37.51
N THR A 91 32.26 -16.63 37.16
CA THR A 91 32.20 -16.05 35.81
C THR A 91 33.17 -14.87 35.70
N LEU A 92 34.42 -15.18 35.38
CA LEU A 92 35.50 -14.21 35.10
C LEU A 92 35.32 -13.45 33.76
N TYR A 93 34.22 -13.68 33.04
CA TYR A 93 34.07 -13.30 31.62
C TYR A 93 33.11 -12.14 31.35
N ASN A 94 32.47 -11.55 32.37
CA ASN A 94 31.55 -10.42 32.16
C ASN A 94 32.21 -9.10 32.57
N GLU A 95 32.62 -8.32 31.57
CA GLU A 95 33.09 -6.93 31.75
C GLU A 95 31.94 -5.95 32.06
N ARG A 96 30.70 -6.34 31.75
CA ARG A 96 29.49 -5.54 32.03
C ARG A 96 29.02 -5.73 33.47
N LYS A 97 28.70 -4.62 34.14
CA LYS A 97 28.14 -4.64 35.49
C LYS A 97 26.69 -5.15 35.46
N PRO A 98 26.25 -5.95 36.45
CA PRO A 98 24.86 -6.43 36.53
C PRO A 98 23.81 -5.31 36.46
N ALA A 99 24.11 -4.16 37.06
CA ALA A 99 23.21 -2.99 37.04
C ALA A 99 22.99 -2.44 35.62
N ASP A 100 24.03 -2.41 34.78
CA ASP A 100 23.93 -1.92 33.40
C ASP A 100 23.07 -2.88 32.55
N ILE A 101 23.23 -4.20 32.77
CA ILE A 101 22.42 -5.25 32.12
C ILE A 101 20.96 -5.12 32.53
N ALA A 102 20.67 -4.88 33.80
CA ALA A 102 19.30 -4.72 34.31
C ALA A 102 18.60 -3.48 33.74
N ILE A 103 19.32 -2.36 33.58
CA ILE A 103 18.81 -1.15 32.94
C ILE A 103 18.46 -1.43 31.48
N GLU A 104 19.37 -2.07 30.74
CA GLU A 104 19.14 -2.43 29.33
C GLU A 104 17.95 -3.38 29.18
N LEU A 105 17.80 -4.36 30.07
CA LEU A 105 16.66 -5.28 30.10
C LEU A 105 15.34 -4.52 30.30
N GLY A 106 15.32 -3.53 31.19
CA GLY A 106 14.16 -2.66 31.39
C GLY A 106 13.79 -1.87 30.12
N GLN A 107 14.76 -1.35 29.40
CA GLN A 107 14.54 -0.66 28.12
C GLN A 107 14.01 -1.61 27.04
N VAL A 108 14.55 -2.81 26.92
CA VAL A 108 14.09 -3.83 25.97
C VAL A 108 12.63 -4.21 26.25
N ARG A 109 12.28 -4.46 27.51
CA ARG A 109 10.89 -4.77 27.91
C ARG A 109 9.92 -3.63 27.60
N ALA A 110 10.30 -2.38 27.88
CA ALA A 110 9.50 -1.23 27.51
C ALA A 110 9.30 -1.13 25.98
N GLY A 111 10.33 -1.43 25.21
CA GLY A 111 10.25 -1.52 23.74
C GLY A 111 9.32 -2.63 23.25
N ILE A 112 9.33 -3.80 23.89
CA ILE A 112 8.39 -4.91 23.59
C ILE A 112 6.95 -4.48 23.85
N ASP A 113 6.68 -3.81 24.98
CA ASP A 113 5.34 -3.32 25.32
C ASP A 113 4.83 -2.27 24.32
N GLU A 114 5.71 -1.37 23.88
CA GLU A 114 5.39 -0.37 22.86
C GLU A 114 5.14 -1.01 21.49
N LEU A 115 5.97 -1.96 21.09
CA LEU A 115 5.80 -2.73 19.87
C LEU A 115 4.47 -3.48 19.86
N ALA A 116 4.08 -4.09 20.99
CA ALA A 116 2.80 -4.78 21.14
C ALA A 116 1.59 -3.82 21.08
N ARG A 117 1.75 -2.55 21.46
CA ARG A 117 0.72 -1.52 21.22
C ARG A 117 0.60 -1.21 19.74
N PHE A 118 1.73 -0.96 19.09
CA PHE A 118 1.77 -0.63 17.67
C PHE A 118 1.21 -1.76 16.78
N GLN A 119 1.55 -3.01 17.08
CA GLN A 119 0.99 -4.19 16.41
C GLN A 119 -0.55 -4.24 16.50
N ARG A 120 -1.13 -3.93 17.67
CA ARG A 120 -2.59 -3.87 17.84
C ARG A 120 -3.23 -2.76 17.01
N ASP A 121 -2.57 -1.61 16.92
CA ASP A 121 -3.07 -0.47 16.13
C ASP A 121 -3.01 -0.75 14.62
N VAL A 122 -1.92 -1.38 14.13
CA VAL A 122 -1.80 -1.82 12.74
C VAL A 122 -2.86 -2.89 12.43
N ALA A 123 -3.03 -3.90 13.30
CA ALA A 123 -4.04 -4.94 13.11
C ALA A 123 -5.47 -4.37 13.07
N ARG A 124 -5.78 -3.39 13.94
CA ARG A 124 -7.06 -2.69 13.92
C ARG A 124 -7.26 -1.96 12.59
N THR A 125 -6.26 -1.21 12.15
CA THR A 125 -6.33 -0.45 10.89
C THR A 125 -6.50 -1.36 9.68
N LEU A 126 -5.79 -2.49 9.67
CA LEU A 126 -5.91 -3.53 8.65
C LEU A 126 -7.32 -4.10 8.58
N SER A 127 -7.90 -4.46 9.73
CA SER A 127 -9.28 -4.96 9.80
C SER A 127 -10.27 -3.96 9.23
N LEU A 128 -10.19 -2.70 9.67
CA LEU A 128 -11.07 -1.64 9.17
C LEU A 128 -10.92 -1.40 7.67
N THR A 129 -9.69 -1.48 7.16
CA THR A 129 -9.42 -1.30 5.72
C THR A 129 -10.00 -2.46 4.91
N LYS A 130 -9.88 -3.71 5.41
CA LYS A 130 -10.51 -4.89 4.81
C LYS A 130 -12.04 -4.79 4.85
N ASP A 131 -12.63 -4.25 5.92
CA ASP A 131 -14.07 -4.01 6.00
C ASP A 131 -14.56 -3.01 4.95
N GLN A 132 -13.83 -1.89 4.80
CA GLN A 132 -14.12 -0.88 3.78
C GLN A 132 -14.01 -1.46 2.38
N GLN A 133 -12.95 -2.22 2.08
CA GLN A 133 -12.80 -2.90 0.79
C GLN A 133 -13.98 -3.82 0.50
N ARG A 134 -14.42 -4.64 1.48
CA ARG A 134 -15.59 -5.51 1.32
C ARG A 134 -16.87 -4.73 1.06
N SER A 135 -17.05 -3.56 1.68
CA SER A 135 -18.20 -2.69 1.41
C SER A 135 -18.18 -2.16 -0.03
N LEU A 136 -17.04 -1.61 -0.46
CA LEU A 136 -16.86 -1.09 -1.81
C LEU A 136 -17.07 -2.17 -2.87
N GLN A 137 -16.61 -3.40 -2.61
CA GLN A 137 -16.82 -4.53 -3.51
C GLN A 137 -18.30 -4.85 -3.66
N ARG A 138 -19.07 -4.87 -2.56
CA ARG A 138 -20.53 -5.08 -2.63
C ARG A 138 -21.24 -3.97 -3.39
N ASP A 139 -20.79 -2.73 -3.24
CA ASP A 139 -21.38 -1.59 -3.97
C ASP A 139 -21.07 -1.69 -5.46
N LEU A 140 -19.88 -2.15 -5.84
CA LEU A 140 -19.52 -2.43 -7.22
C LEU A 140 -20.35 -3.59 -7.80
N ASP A 141 -20.51 -4.67 -7.05
CA ASP A 141 -21.27 -5.85 -7.46
C ASP A 141 -22.77 -5.53 -7.68
N ARG A 142 -23.29 -4.46 -7.06
CA ARG A 142 -24.68 -3.98 -7.25
C ARG A 142 -24.87 -3.17 -8.54
N LEU A 143 -23.80 -2.66 -9.14
CA LEU A 143 -23.82 -1.87 -10.37
C LEU A 143 -23.48 -2.71 -11.62
N GLY A 144 -23.09 -3.97 -11.44
CA GLY A 144 -22.83 -4.95 -12.50
C GLY A 144 -24.07 -5.76 -12.84
#